data_AF-A0A9N9TY66-F1
#
_entry.id   AF-A0A9N9TY66-F1
#
_cell.length_a   1.000
_cell.length_b   1.000
_cell.length_c   1.000
_cell.angle_alpha   90.00
_cell.angle_beta   90.00
_cell.angle_gamma   90.00
#
_symmetry.space_group_name_H-M   'P 1'
#
loop_
_entity.id
_entity.type
_entity.pdbx_description
1 polymer ?
#
loop_
_entity_poly.entity_id
_entity_poly.type
_entity_poly.pdbx_seq_one_letter_code
_entity_poly.pdbx_strand_id
1 'polypeptide(L)'
;MALYLRQLCAQFRNIHVQTSSKLLKNVVDANAEKNERNEIVKKVNDLVANNAHGRLFAVVHLAGKQFKVTDGDVIIIEGYWPPDVGDKITLDKVMLAGSADFSLIGRPILEKGLVNVQATVIEKTMSHTKTHFRKKRRKQYMRTHFYRVPQTFLRINEVSIQDEVDNPKEVRGLETAVF
;
A
#
# COMPACT_ATOMS: atom_id res chain seq x y z
N MET A 1 51.06 -33.55 30.73
CA MET A 1 49.84 -33.80 29.92
C MET A 1 48.56 -33.25 30.55
N ALA A 2 48.25 -33.53 31.82
CA ALA A 2 46.99 -33.09 32.45
C ALA A 2 46.82 -31.56 32.62
N LEU A 3 47.90 -30.81 32.85
CA LEU A 3 47.86 -29.34 33.00
C LEU A 3 47.52 -28.63 31.68
N TYR A 4 48.02 -29.13 30.54
CA TYR A 4 47.74 -28.57 29.21
C TYR A 4 46.26 -28.74 28.82
N LEU A 5 45.65 -29.89 29.12
CA LEU A 5 44.23 -30.14 28.86
C LEU A 5 43.31 -29.24 29.71
N ARG A 6 43.70 -28.94 30.96
CA ARG A 6 42.98 -27.96 31.80
C ARG A 6 43.12 -26.53 31.27
N GLN A 7 44.30 -26.17 30.78
CA GLN A 7 44.59 -24.82 30.25
C GLN A 7 43.89 -24.57 28.91
N LEU A 8 43.85 -25.58 28.02
CA LEU A 8 43.05 -25.56 26.79
C LEU A 8 41.54 -25.49 27.07
N CYS A 9 41.03 -26.24 28.04
CA CYS A 9 39.62 -26.19 28.41
C CYS A 9 39.21 -24.83 28.98
N ALA A 10 40.08 -24.18 29.77
CA ALA A 10 39.87 -22.82 30.26
C ALA A 10 39.92 -21.77 29.13
N GLN A 11 40.82 -21.92 28.16
CA GLN A 11 40.86 -21.08 26.95
C GLN A 11 39.59 -21.24 26.11
N PHE A 12 39.13 -22.47 25.85
CA PHE A 12 37.90 -22.71 25.08
C PHE A 12 36.66 -22.16 25.79
N ARG A 13 36.57 -22.27 27.13
CA ARG A 13 35.48 -21.64 27.90
C ARG A 13 35.52 -20.12 27.84
N ASN A 14 36.71 -19.50 27.95
CA ASN A 14 36.84 -18.05 27.82
C ASN A 14 36.51 -17.55 26.40
N ILE A 15 36.93 -18.27 25.37
CA ILE A 15 36.57 -17.96 23.97
C ILE A 15 35.04 -18.06 23.80
N HIS A 16 34.41 -19.11 24.32
CA HIS A 16 32.96 -19.30 24.22
C HIS A 16 32.17 -18.18 24.93
N VAL A 17 32.61 -17.77 26.14
CA VAL A 17 32.03 -16.65 26.91
C VAL A 17 32.26 -15.29 26.22
N GLN A 18 33.42 -15.10 25.59
CA GLN A 18 33.70 -13.90 24.80
C GLN A 18 32.90 -13.85 23.50
N THR A 19 32.65 -15.00 22.86
CA THR A 19 31.77 -15.07 21.67
C THR A 19 30.31 -14.89 22.03
N SER A 20 29.81 -15.46 23.13
CA SER A 20 28.41 -15.30 23.55
C SER A 20 28.10 -13.86 23.99
N SER A 21 29.01 -13.21 24.70
CA SER A 21 28.86 -11.79 25.08
C SER A 21 28.97 -10.81 23.89
N LYS A 22 29.77 -11.13 22.85
CA LYS A 22 29.77 -10.36 21.58
C LYS A 22 28.49 -10.55 20.77
N LEU A 23 27.90 -11.75 20.78
CA LEU A 23 26.60 -12.01 20.13
C LEU A 23 25.43 -11.33 20.84
N LEU A 24 25.49 -11.19 22.18
CA LEU A 24 24.47 -10.47 22.96
C LEU A 24 24.53 -8.94 22.79
N LYS A 25 25.65 -8.36 22.36
CA LYS A 25 25.76 -6.92 22.04
C LYS A 25 25.13 -6.53 20.70
N ASN A 26 24.80 -7.51 19.86
CA ASN A 26 24.01 -7.32 18.64
C ASN A 26 22.51 -7.46 18.89
N VAL A 27 22.09 -7.64 20.14
CA VAL A 27 20.69 -7.44 20.55
C VAL A 27 20.49 -5.93 20.62
N VAL A 28 20.08 -5.34 19.50
CA VAL A 28 19.62 -3.95 19.46
C VAL A 28 18.55 -3.82 20.53
N ASP A 29 18.76 -2.90 21.49
CA ASP A 29 17.82 -2.68 22.57
C ASP A 29 16.46 -2.33 21.97
N ALA A 30 15.44 -3.16 22.19
CA ALA A 30 14.11 -2.97 21.61
C ALA A 30 13.49 -1.60 21.92
N ASN A 31 13.96 -0.95 22.99
CA ASN A 31 13.56 0.40 23.38
C ASN A 31 14.23 1.47 22.51
N ALA A 32 15.48 1.29 22.10
CA ALA A 32 16.18 2.22 21.21
C ALA A 32 15.49 2.27 19.84
N GLU A 33 15.15 1.11 19.25
CA GLU A 33 14.44 1.08 17.97
C GLU A 33 13.04 1.73 18.04
N LYS A 34 12.34 1.59 19.17
CA LYS A 34 11.05 2.26 19.38
C LYS A 34 11.21 3.78 19.41
N ASN A 35 12.24 4.27 20.07
CA ASN A 35 12.53 5.70 20.12
C ASN A 35 12.85 6.24 18.72
N GLU A 36 13.71 5.57 17.97
CA GLU A 36 14.04 5.94 16.58
C GLU A 36 12.81 5.95 15.67
N ARG A 37 11.94 4.92 15.77
CA ARG A 37 10.67 4.87 15.02
C ARG A 37 9.79 6.07 15.36
N ASN A 38 9.62 6.37 16.65
CA ASN A 38 8.80 7.49 17.10
C ASN A 38 9.37 8.83 16.64
N GLU A 39 10.69 8.98 16.61
CA GLU A 39 11.36 10.17 16.07
C GLU A 39 11.13 10.33 14.57
N ILE A 40 11.19 9.25 13.79
CA ILE A 40 10.90 9.27 12.35
C ILE A 40 9.44 9.64 12.10
N VAL A 41 8.50 9.03 12.84
CA VAL A 41 7.07 9.32 12.71
C VAL A 41 6.78 10.79 13.03
N LYS A 42 7.38 11.33 14.10
CA LYS A 42 7.27 12.77 14.42
C LYS A 42 7.73 13.66 13.28
N LYS A 43 8.91 13.39 12.69
CA LYS A 43 9.43 14.15 11.54
C LYS A 43 8.49 14.11 10.35
N VAL A 44 7.89 12.95 10.05
CA VAL A 44 6.90 12.83 8.96
C VAL A 44 5.64 13.63 9.27
N ASN A 45 5.12 13.56 10.50
CA ASN A 45 3.96 14.34 10.92
C ASN A 45 4.24 15.85 10.82
N ASP A 46 5.43 16.30 11.21
CA ASP A 46 5.85 17.70 11.09
C ASP A 46 5.89 18.16 9.62
N LEU A 47 6.38 17.30 8.71
CA LEU A 47 6.40 17.61 7.27
C LEU A 47 4.98 17.69 6.68
N VAL A 48 4.08 16.80 7.10
CA VAL A 48 2.67 16.82 6.68
C VAL A 48 1.96 18.06 7.22
N ALA A 49 2.12 18.38 8.51
CA ALA A 49 1.50 19.54 9.16
C ALA A 49 1.93 20.87 8.54
N ASN A 50 3.21 20.99 8.16
CA ASN A 50 3.74 22.18 7.50
C ASN A 50 3.41 22.25 6.00
N ASN A 51 2.71 21.26 5.44
CA ASN A 51 2.53 21.08 3.99
C ASN A 51 3.85 21.16 3.21
N ALA A 52 4.96 20.77 3.84
CA ALA A 52 6.30 20.82 3.27
C ALA A 52 6.59 19.56 2.43
N HIS A 53 5.57 19.05 1.76
CA HIS A 53 5.64 17.85 0.95
C HIS A 53 5.37 18.22 -0.51
N GLY A 54 6.11 17.59 -1.43
CA GLY A 54 5.88 17.74 -2.86
C GLY A 54 4.56 17.09 -3.32
N ARG A 55 4.42 16.92 -4.64
CA ARG A 55 3.24 16.27 -5.22
C ARG A 55 3.05 14.86 -4.66
N LEU A 56 1.85 14.58 -4.14
CA LEU A 56 1.50 13.28 -3.60
C LEU A 56 1.09 12.30 -4.70
N PHE A 57 1.36 11.03 -4.46
CA PHE A 57 0.83 9.93 -5.26
C PHE A 57 0.27 8.85 -4.35
N ALA A 58 -0.70 8.11 -4.84
CA ALA A 58 -1.30 6.98 -4.13
C ALA A 58 -1.35 5.74 -5.02
N VAL A 59 -1.37 4.57 -4.38
CA VAL A 59 -1.70 3.30 -5.02
C VAL A 59 -3.04 2.85 -4.48
N VAL A 60 -4.04 2.86 -5.35
CA VAL A 60 -5.43 2.54 -5.00
C VAL A 60 -5.80 1.18 -5.59
N HIS A 61 -6.49 0.35 -4.81
CA HIS A 61 -7.04 -0.91 -5.27
C HIS A 61 -8.52 -0.76 -5.63
N LEU A 62 -8.84 -0.84 -6.92
CA LEU A 62 -10.19 -0.68 -7.43
C LEU A 62 -10.50 -1.69 -8.54
N ALA A 63 -11.72 -2.23 -8.56
CA ALA A 63 -12.17 -3.24 -9.53
C ALA A 63 -11.21 -4.43 -9.73
N GLY A 64 -10.53 -4.85 -8.65
CA GLY A 64 -9.58 -5.98 -8.68
C GLY A 64 -8.22 -5.67 -9.29
N LYS A 65 -7.92 -4.40 -9.58
CA LYS A 65 -6.61 -3.94 -10.08
C LYS A 65 -6.07 -2.83 -9.19
N GLN A 66 -4.76 -2.64 -9.22
CA GLN A 66 -4.08 -1.54 -8.52
C GLN A 66 -3.74 -0.44 -9.54
N PHE A 67 -4.00 0.81 -9.15
CA PHE A 67 -3.71 1.99 -9.96
C PHE A 67 -2.78 2.92 -9.19
N LYS A 68 -1.67 3.31 -9.81
CA LYS A 68 -0.87 4.45 -9.35
C LYS A 68 -1.56 5.72 -9.84
N VAL A 69 -1.88 6.62 -8.91
CA VAL A 69 -2.62 7.85 -9.19
C VAL A 69 -1.95 9.05 -8.56
N THR A 70 -2.04 10.18 -9.25
CA THR A 70 -1.70 11.51 -8.76
C THR A 70 -2.86 12.46 -9.01
N ASP A 71 -2.80 13.65 -8.42
CA ASP A 71 -3.81 14.69 -8.62
C ASP A 71 -3.95 15.02 -10.11
N GLY A 72 -5.18 15.02 -10.61
CA GLY A 72 -5.45 15.29 -12.02
C GLY A 72 -5.07 14.17 -12.97
N ASP A 73 -4.98 12.92 -12.52
CA ASP A 73 -4.88 11.77 -13.43
C ASP A 73 -6.27 11.28 -13.88
N VAL A 74 -6.32 10.64 -15.05
CA VAL A 74 -7.51 9.92 -15.52
C VAL A 74 -7.22 8.43 -15.50
N ILE A 75 -8.06 7.66 -14.80
CA ILE A 75 -7.99 6.20 -14.77
C ILE A 75 -9.21 5.60 -15.46
N ILE A 76 -8.99 4.45 -16.12
CA ILE A 76 -10.01 3.71 -16.82
C ILE A 76 -10.30 2.43 -16.05
N ILE A 77 -11.55 2.26 -15.67
CA ILE A 77 -12.05 1.07 -15.01
C ILE A 77 -12.76 0.21 -16.04
N GLU A 78 -12.37 -1.06 -16.12
CA GLU A 78 -13.10 -2.05 -16.91
C GLU A 78 -14.21 -2.68 -16.06
N GLY A 79 -15.42 -2.75 -16.60
CA GLY A 79 -16.57 -3.37 -15.95
C GLY A 79 -17.74 -2.42 -15.76
N TYR A 80 -18.88 -2.99 -15.39
CA TYR A 80 -20.04 -2.20 -14.99
C TYR A 80 -19.79 -1.61 -13.60
N TRP A 81 -19.98 -0.30 -13.48
CA TRP A 81 -19.82 0.43 -12.22
C TRP A 81 -21.12 1.21 -11.91
N PRO A 82 -21.65 1.11 -10.68
CA PRO A 82 -22.95 1.70 -10.34
C PRO A 82 -23.00 3.25 -10.41
N PRO A 83 -22.09 4.03 -9.77
CA PRO A 83 -22.09 5.50 -9.77
C PRO A 83 -22.30 6.17 -11.11
N ASP A 84 -23.06 7.25 -11.14
CA ASP A 84 -23.42 7.96 -12.36
C ASP A 84 -22.36 8.96 -12.80
N VAL A 85 -22.51 9.46 -14.03
CA VAL A 85 -21.58 10.44 -14.59
C VAL A 85 -21.72 11.76 -13.82
N GLY A 86 -20.61 12.30 -13.32
CA GLY A 86 -20.56 13.51 -12.50
C GLY A 86 -20.46 13.25 -10.99
N ASP A 87 -20.68 12.01 -10.53
CA ASP A 87 -20.61 11.69 -9.11
C ASP A 87 -19.19 11.85 -8.56
N LYS A 88 -19.09 12.42 -7.35
CA LYS A 88 -17.86 12.50 -6.57
C LYS A 88 -17.77 11.29 -5.64
N ILE A 89 -16.67 10.55 -5.72
CA ILE A 89 -16.46 9.29 -5.03
C ILE A 89 -15.14 9.37 -4.24
N THR A 90 -15.16 8.93 -2.99
CA THR A 90 -13.95 8.70 -2.19
C THR A 90 -13.46 7.27 -2.38
N LEU A 91 -12.17 7.09 -2.63
CA LEU A 91 -11.59 5.77 -2.83
C LEU A 91 -11.04 5.22 -1.51
N ASP A 92 -11.78 4.32 -0.88
CA ASP A 92 -11.46 3.82 0.47
C ASP A 92 -10.21 2.93 0.52
N LYS A 93 -9.95 2.17 -0.55
CA LYS A 93 -8.90 1.14 -0.56
C LYS A 93 -7.58 1.69 -1.07
N VAL A 94 -6.93 2.50 -0.24
CA VAL A 94 -5.58 3.02 -0.51
C VAL A 94 -4.54 2.12 0.14
N MET A 95 -3.59 1.60 -0.64
CA MET A 95 -2.55 0.69 -0.16
C MET A 95 -1.25 1.40 0.21
N LEU A 96 -0.95 2.47 -0.53
CA LEU A 96 0.28 3.26 -0.38
C LEU A 96 -0.04 4.71 -0.71
N ALA A 97 0.56 5.63 0.04
CA ALA A 97 0.62 7.04 -0.30
C ALA A 97 2.07 7.53 -0.14
N GLY A 98 2.55 8.36 -1.05
CA GLY A 98 3.93 8.79 -1.04
C GLY A 98 4.11 10.21 -1.55
N SER A 99 5.17 10.83 -1.06
CA SER A 99 5.73 12.09 -1.52
C SER A 99 7.17 11.85 -2.03
N ALA A 100 7.88 12.93 -2.35
CA ALA A 100 9.31 12.88 -2.65
C ALA A 100 10.13 12.42 -1.43
N ASP A 101 9.76 12.87 -0.22
CA ASP A 101 10.59 12.72 0.98
C ASP A 101 10.18 11.53 1.87
N PHE A 102 8.92 11.10 1.80
CA PHE A 102 8.39 10.02 2.65
C PHE A 102 7.39 9.13 1.90
N SER A 103 7.15 7.94 2.43
CA SER A 103 6.16 7.01 1.92
C SER A 103 5.45 6.29 3.06
N LEU A 104 4.13 6.29 3.00
CA LEU A 104 3.22 5.60 3.91
C LEU A 104 2.78 4.30 3.24
N ILE A 105 3.11 3.17 3.87
CA ILE A 105 2.83 1.83 3.34
C ILE A 105 1.87 1.12 4.28
N GLY A 106 0.71 0.71 3.74
CA GLY A 106 -0.31 -0.01 4.49
C GLY A 106 0.04 -1.48 4.75
N ARG A 107 -0.72 -2.11 5.65
CA ARG A 107 -0.64 -3.54 5.96
C ARG A 107 -2.02 -4.19 5.99
N PRO A 108 -2.63 -4.60 4.86
CA PRO A 108 -2.30 -4.32 3.46
C PRO A 108 -2.90 -3.01 2.91
N ILE A 109 -3.82 -2.38 3.66
CA ILE A 109 -4.48 -1.11 3.33
C ILE A 109 -4.04 -0.09 4.40
N LEU A 110 -3.98 1.19 4.04
CA LEU A 110 -3.75 2.28 4.99
C LEU A 110 -4.98 2.48 5.88
N GLU A 111 -4.77 3.08 7.05
CA GLU A 111 -5.88 3.36 7.97
C GLU A 111 -6.90 4.30 7.33
N LYS A 112 -8.19 4.01 7.57
CA LYS A 112 -9.28 4.83 7.02
C LYS A 112 -9.21 6.21 7.65
N GLY A 113 -9.17 7.25 6.82
CA GLY A 113 -9.07 8.65 7.25
C GLY A 113 -7.66 9.23 7.13
N LEU A 114 -6.62 8.41 7.19
CA LEU A 114 -5.23 8.88 7.03
C LEU A 114 -5.02 9.52 5.65
N VAL A 115 -5.49 8.84 4.59
CA VAL A 115 -5.39 9.32 3.21
C VAL A 115 -6.78 9.39 2.60
N ASN A 116 -7.11 10.54 2.02
CA ASN A 116 -8.34 10.74 1.29
C ASN A 116 -8.04 10.97 -0.19
N VAL A 117 -8.52 10.06 -1.04
CA VAL A 117 -8.41 10.15 -2.50
C VAL A 117 -9.81 10.40 -3.06
N GLN A 118 -10.04 11.60 -3.57
CA GLN A 118 -11.30 11.99 -4.19
C GLN A 118 -11.22 11.86 -5.70
N ALA A 119 -12.25 11.28 -6.29
CA ALA A 119 -12.38 11.09 -7.73
C ALA A 119 -13.76 11.52 -8.22
N THR A 120 -13.86 11.86 -9.50
CA THR A 120 -15.12 12.16 -10.18
C THR A 120 -15.28 11.27 -11.41
N VAL A 121 -16.49 10.76 -11.62
CA VAL A 121 -16.83 10.03 -12.85
C VAL A 121 -16.97 11.01 -14.01
N ILE A 122 -16.10 10.91 -15.01
CA ILE A 122 -16.14 11.78 -16.19
C ILE A 122 -17.12 11.25 -17.22
N GLU A 123 -17.00 9.98 -17.57
CA GLU A 123 -17.81 9.36 -18.62
C GLU A 123 -17.89 7.85 -18.48
N LYS A 124 -18.93 7.27 -19.09
CA LYS A 124 -19.10 5.83 -19.26
C LYS A 124 -19.19 5.54 -20.76
N THR A 125 -18.28 4.72 -21.26
CA THR A 125 -18.19 4.37 -22.68
C THR A 125 -17.96 2.87 -22.88
N MET A 126 -18.00 2.42 -24.12
CA MET A 126 -17.70 1.04 -24.49
C MET A 126 -16.31 0.99 -25.12
N SER A 127 -15.50 0.00 -24.74
CA SER A 127 -14.19 -0.22 -25.33
C SER A 127 -14.26 -0.33 -26.85
N HIS A 128 -13.10 -0.19 -27.51
CA HIS A 128 -12.98 -0.62 -28.90
C HIS A 128 -13.44 -2.09 -29.06
N THR A 129 -13.97 -2.43 -30.24
CA THR A 129 -14.43 -3.78 -30.56
C THR A 129 -13.26 -4.76 -30.50
N LYS A 130 -13.28 -5.66 -29.52
CA LYS A 130 -12.31 -6.75 -29.39
C LYS A 130 -12.80 -7.94 -30.20
N THR A 131 -11.91 -8.54 -30.98
CA THR A 131 -12.22 -9.70 -31.82
C THR A 131 -11.66 -10.97 -31.17
N HIS A 132 -12.54 -11.90 -30.82
CA HIS A 132 -12.17 -13.23 -30.34
C HIS A 132 -12.36 -14.25 -31.46
N PHE A 133 -11.26 -14.62 -32.09
CA PHE A 133 -11.25 -15.54 -33.21
C PHE A 133 -10.76 -16.92 -32.77
N ARG A 134 -11.53 -17.97 -33.05
CA ARG A 134 -11.16 -19.37 -32.79
C ARG A 134 -11.24 -20.19 -34.08
N LYS A 135 -10.16 -20.88 -34.42
CA LYS A 135 -10.08 -21.79 -35.57
C LYS A 135 -9.42 -23.11 -35.17
N LYS A 136 -10.02 -24.25 -35.56
CA LYS A 136 -9.39 -25.57 -35.47
C LYS A 136 -9.14 -26.12 -36.87
N ARG A 137 -7.90 -26.52 -37.13
CA ARG A 137 -7.43 -27.01 -38.43
C ARG A 137 -8.14 -28.32 -38.81
N ARG A 138 -8.57 -28.46 -40.08
CA ARG A 138 -9.23 -29.66 -40.64
C ARG A 138 -10.46 -30.15 -39.85
N LYS A 139 -11.09 -29.28 -39.05
CA LYS A 139 -12.33 -29.58 -38.30
C LYS A 139 -13.50 -28.70 -38.71
N GLN A 140 -13.34 -27.90 -39.77
CA GLN A 140 -14.33 -26.90 -40.22
C GLN A 140 -14.86 -26.01 -39.07
N TYR A 141 -14.05 -25.84 -38.02
CA TYR A 141 -14.43 -25.04 -36.87
C TYR A 141 -13.72 -23.70 -36.98
N MET A 142 -14.51 -22.67 -37.26
CA MET A 142 -14.09 -21.28 -37.33
C MET A 142 -15.23 -20.43 -36.73
N ARG A 143 -14.94 -19.69 -35.66
CA ARG A 143 -15.90 -18.82 -34.97
C ARG A 143 -15.22 -17.49 -34.67
N THR A 144 -15.89 -16.41 -35.04
CA THR A 144 -15.47 -15.04 -34.73
C THR A 144 -16.52 -14.43 -33.80
N HIS A 145 -16.10 -13.92 -32.65
CA HIS A 145 -16.97 -13.23 -31.72
C HIS A 145 -16.43 -11.84 -31.46
N PHE A 146 -17.25 -10.82 -31.73
CA PHE A 146 -16.92 -9.43 -31.45
C PHE A 146 -17.57 -9.05 -30.13
N TYR A 147 -16.79 -8.45 -29.24
CA TYR A 147 -17.30 -7.98 -27.95
C TYR A 147 -16.68 -6.64 -27.58
N ARG A 148 -17.41 -5.89 -26.77
CA ARG A 148 -16.98 -4.61 -26.21
C ARG A 148 -17.14 -4.69 -24.70
N VAL A 149 -16.20 -4.10 -23.98
CA VAL A 149 -16.20 -4.08 -22.52
C VAL A 149 -16.67 -2.70 -22.07
N PRO A 150 -17.64 -2.59 -21.14
CA PRO A 150 -17.99 -1.31 -20.56
C PRO A 150 -16.79 -0.73 -19.82
N GLN A 151 -16.54 0.55 -20.00
CA GLN A 151 -15.44 1.30 -19.42
C GLN A 151 -15.98 2.55 -18.74
N THR A 152 -15.46 2.83 -17.54
CA THR A 152 -15.78 4.04 -16.79
C THR A 152 -14.50 4.84 -16.60
N PHE A 153 -14.54 6.12 -16.93
CA PHE A 153 -13.42 7.04 -16.80
C PHE A 153 -13.58 7.82 -15.50
N LEU A 154 -12.58 7.74 -14.62
CA LEU A 154 -12.51 8.54 -13.41
C LEU A 154 -11.39 9.56 -13.51
N ARG A 155 -11.69 10.80 -13.12
CA ARG A 155 -10.70 11.84 -12.84
C ARG A 155 -10.34 11.77 -11.36
N ILE A 156 -9.07 11.79 -11.02
CA ILE A 156 -8.61 12.01 -9.65
C ILE A 156 -8.57 13.51 -9.42
N ASN A 157 -9.33 13.98 -8.43
CA ASN A 157 -9.42 15.39 -8.08
C ASN A 157 -8.29 15.77 -7.14
N GLU A 158 -8.14 15.00 -6.06
CA GLU A 158 -7.23 15.32 -4.96
C GLU A 158 -6.81 14.05 -4.21
N VAL A 159 -5.54 13.99 -3.87
CA VAL A 159 -4.88 13.02 -3.00
C VAL A 159 -4.33 13.80 -1.80
N SER A 160 -5.00 13.69 -0.66
CA SER A 160 -4.66 14.42 0.56
C SER A 160 -4.34 13.47 1.71
N ILE A 161 -3.45 13.88 2.61
CA ILE A 161 -3.18 13.22 3.89
C ILE A 161 -3.84 14.11 4.96
N GLN A 162 -4.82 13.58 5.69
CA GLN A 162 -5.65 14.38 6.61
C GLN A 162 -5.28 14.18 8.07
N ASP A 163 -4.98 12.94 8.46
CA ASP A 163 -4.74 12.56 9.85
C ASP A 163 -3.25 12.30 10.14
N GLU A 164 -2.90 12.27 11.43
CA GLU A 164 -1.57 11.89 11.88
C GLU A 164 -1.35 10.38 11.73
N VAL A 165 -0.11 9.98 11.41
CA VAL A 165 0.23 8.57 11.10
C VAL A 165 0.07 7.63 12.31
N ASP A 166 0.00 8.15 13.54
CA ASP A 166 0.01 7.38 14.79
C ASP A 166 -1.26 7.57 15.65
N ASN A 167 -2.27 8.27 15.13
CA ASN A 167 -3.51 8.52 15.87
C ASN A 167 -4.73 7.98 15.10
N PRO A 168 -4.99 6.66 15.17
CA PRO A 168 -6.21 6.09 14.61
C PRO A 168 -7.42 6.70 15.34
N LYS A 169 -8.28 7.41 14.62
CA LYS A 169 -9.56 7.88 15.18
C LYS A 169 -10.35 6.67 15.68
N GLU A 170 -10.84 6.75 16.92
CA GLU A 170 -11.78 5.76 17.45
C GLU A 170 -12.96 5.62 16.47
N VAL A 171 -13.13 4.42 15.92
CA VAL A 171 -14.25 4.12 15.03
C VAL A 171 -15.52 4.09 15.88
N ARG A 172 -16.21 5.23 15.99
CA ARG A 172 -17.58 5.28 16.51
C ARG A 172 -18.47 4.47 15.56
N GLY A 173 -19.04 3.36 16.03
CA GLY A 173 -20.11 2.64 15.32
C GLY A 173 -20.01 1.12 15.15
N LEU A 174 -19.13 0.41 15.86
CA LEU A 174 -19.17 -1.07 15.88
C LEU A 174 -20.20 -1.66 16.87
N GLU A 175 -20.88 -0.82 17.67
CA GLU A 175 -21.88 -1.29 18.65
C GLU A 175 -23.26 -1.65 18.02
N THR A 176 -23.46 -1.40 16.72
CA THR A 176 -24.75 -1.69 16.04
C THR A 176 -24.67 -2.70 14.90
N ALA A 177 -23.49 -3.25 14.61
CA ALA A 177 -23.36 -4.35 13.66
C ALA A 177 -23.53 -5.70 14.38
N VAL A 178 -24.78 -6.04 14.69
CA VAL A 178 -25.19 -7.44 14.87
C VAL A 178 -25.02 -8.12 13.51
N PHE A 179 -24.39 -9.30 13.51
CA PHE A 179 -24.20 -10.17 12.35
C PHE A 179 -25.47 -10.37 11.51
#